data_AF-A0A1F6QLD3-F1
#
_entry.id   AF-A0A1F6QLD3-F1
#
_cell.length_a   1.000
_cell.length_b   1.000
_cell.length_c   1.000
_cell.angle_alpha   90.00
_cell.angle_beta   90.00
_cell.angle_gamma   90.00
#
_symmetry.space_group_name_H-M   'P 1'
#
loop_
_entity.id
_entity.type
_entity.pdbx_description
1 polymer ?
#
loop_
_entity_poly.entity_id
_entity_poly.type
_entity_poly.pdbx_seq_one_letter_code
_entity_poly.pdbx_strand_id
1 'polypeptide(L)'
;LNKRTIFVYLGKGRKNRWLGISSRLLSYLTDYKNARPETKLNNFLITYSKNIKEYVPLNKSTLHQKVERLSKRLGIKINVHGLRRTFASNYANAGKPLNMISLALGHSDLKTTKGYLMTTTNEVIQEMQRW
;
A
#
# COMPACT_ATOMS: atom_id res chain seq x y z
N LEU A 1 14.69 -8.03 6.61
CA LEU A 1 14.55 -6.64 6.12
C LEU A 1 15.77 -6.16 5.31
N ASN A 2 16.97 -6.72 5.50
CA ASN A 2 18.23 -6.23 4.89
C ASN A 2 18.29 -6.22 3.34
N LYS A 3 17.37 -6.88 2.64
CA LYS A 3 17.38 -6.98 1.16
C LYS A 3 16.52 -5.93 0.44
N ARG A 4 15.99 -4.91 1.14
CA ARG A 4 15.02 -3.93 0.59
C ARG A 4 13.84 -4.61 -0.12
N THR A 5 13.42 -5.76 0.40
CA THR A 5 12.29 -6.53 -0.10
C THR A 5 11.38 -6.94 1.04
N ILE A 6 10.09 -7.05 0.74
CA ILE A 6 9.07 -7.61 1.62
C ILE A 6 8.35 -8.76 0.90
N PHE A 7 7.96 -9.76 1.68
CA PHE A 7 7.13 -10.87 1.20
C PHE A 7 5.69 -10.64 1.65
N VAL A 8 4.77 -10.61 0.70
CA VAL A 8 3.33 -10.52 0.96
C VAL A 8 2.74 -11.93 0.85
N TYR A 9 2.39 -12.50 2.00
CA TYR A 9 1.77 -13.82 2.10
C TYR A 9 0.25 -13.71 1.90
N LEU A 10 -0.31 -14.57 1.03
CA LEU A 10 -1.74 -14.65 0.73
C LEU A 10 -2.41 -13.29 0.48
N GLY A 11 -1.81 -12.47 -0.37
CA GLY A 11 -2.35 -11.16 -0.75
C GLY A 11 -3.63 -11.25 -1.59
N LYS A 12 -3.98 -10.15 -2.29
CA LYS A 12 -5.13 -10.13 -3.22
C LYS A 12 -5.08 -11.34 -4.18
N GLY A 13 -6.19 -12.08 -4.27
CA GLY A 13 -6.31 -13.31 -5.06
C GLY A 13 -5.62 -14.53 -4.45
N ARG A 14 -5.27 -14.51 -3.15
CA ARG A 14 -4.49 -15.55 -2.44
C ARG A 14 -3.11 -15.82 -3.06
N LYS A 15 -2.53 -14.82 -3.73
CA LYS A 15 -1.21 -14.94 -4.37
C LYS A 15 -0.11 -14.36 -3.49
N ASN A 16 0.97 -15.13 -3.38
CA ASN A 16 2.21 -14.68 -2.77
C ASN A 16 3.00 -13.78 -3.74
N ARG A 17 3.71 -12.80 -3.21
CA ARG A 17 4.59 -11.95 -4.02
C ARG A 17 5.70 -11.31 -3.21
N TRP A 18 6.84 -11.11 -3.87
CA TRP A 18 7.92 -10.27 -3.39
C TRP A 18 7.72 -8.85 -3.93
N LEU A 19 7.94 -7.85 -3.07
CA LEU A 19 7.92 -6.44 -3.45
C LEU A 19 9.23 -5.79 -3.03
N GLY A 20 9.79 -4.97 -3.93
CA GLY A 20 10.85 -4.04 -3.59
C GLY A 20 10.30 -2.88 -2.75
N ILE A 21 11.09 -2.42 -1.78
CA ILE A 21 10.77 -1.26 -0.94
C ILE A 21 11.88 -0.20 -1.03
N SER A 22 11.50 1.06 -0.89
CA SER A 22 12.47 2.16 -0.84
C SER A 22 13.30 2.11 0.45
N SER A 23 14.51 2.71 0.42
CA SER A 23 15.36 2.82 1.61
C SER A 23 14.65 3.56 2.76
N ARG A 24 13.84 4.57 2.42
CA ARG A 24 13.02 5.29 3.40
C ARG A 24 12.00 4.39 4.09
N LEU A 25 11.30 3.54 3.31
CA LEU A 25 10.36 2.57 3.90
C LEU A 25 11.09 1.52 4.74
N LEU A 26 12.27 1.06 4.30
CA LEU A 26 13.10 0.16 5.09
C LEU A 26 13.46 0.76 6.46
N SER A 27 13.83 2.05 6.51
CA SER A 27 14.09 2.76 7.77
C SER A 27 12.87 2.68 8.69
N TYR A 28 11.70 3.12 8.23
CA TYR A 28 10.49 3.10 9.06
C TYR A 28 10.08 1.70 9.54
N LEU A 29 10.25 0.66 8.71
CA LEU A 29 9.99 -0.71 9.11
C LEU A 29 11.01 -1.23 10.14
N THR A 30 12.25 -0.76 10.07
CA THR A 30 13.30 -1.10 11.04
C THR A 30 13.02 -0.40 12.37
N ASP A 31 12.69 0.89 12.35
CA ASP A 31 12.31 1.65 13.56
C ASP A 31 11.11 1.00 14.24
N TYR A 32 10.08 0.65 13.47
CA TYR A 32 8.93 -0.09 13.98
C TYR A 32 9.33 -1.47 14.55
N LYS A 33 10.22 -2.22 13.88
CA LYS A 33 10.69 -3.52 14.39
C LYS A 33 11.40 -3.37 15.74
N ASN A 34 12.18 -2.31 15.92
CA ASN A 34 12.93 -2.05 17.15
C ASN A 34 12.02 -1.53 18.28
N ALA A 35 10.97 -0.78 17.94
CA ALA A 35 10.03 -0.22 18.91
C ALA A 35 8.84 -1.13 19.24
N ARG A 36 8.53 -2.13 18.40
CA ARG A 36 7.42 -3.06 18.68
C ARG A 36 7.77 -3.98 19.85
N PRO A 37 6.80 -4.38 20.67
CA PRO A 37 7.02 -5.38 21.72
C PRO A 37 7.37 -6.74 21.13
N GLU A 38 8.08 -7.52 21.94
CA GLU A 38 8.25 -8.95 21.72
C GLU A 38 6.93 -9.68 21.96
N THR A 39 6.55 -10.55 21.03
CA THR A 39 5.31 -11.33 21.12
C THR A 39 5.53 -12.70 20.49
N LYS A 40 4.69 -13.68 20.86
CA LYS A 40 4.67 -15.01 20.21
C LYS A 40 4.02 -14.98 18.81
N LEU A 41 3.63 -13.81 18.31
CA LEU A 41 2.97 -13.66 17.02
C LEU A 41 4.00 -13.69 15.88
N ASN A 42 3.74 -14.54 14.91
CA ASN A 42 4.54 -14.61 13.67
C ASN A 42 4.30 -13.40 12.74
N ASN A 43 3.29 -12.58 13.01
CA ASN A 43 2.96 -11.41 12.19
C ASN A 43 3.95 -10.27 12.40
N PHE A 44 4.39 -9.66 11.30
CA PHE A 44 5.26 -8.47 11.36
C PHE A 44 4.52 -7.25 11.92
N LEU A 45 3.31 -6.98 11.43
CA LEU A 45 2.46 -5.88 11.89
C LEU A 45 1.50 -6.35 12.98
N ILE A 46 1.60 -5.73 14.15
CA ILE A 46 0.77 -6.01 15.33
C ILE A 46 0.16 -4.73 15.86
N THR A 47 -0.89 -4.86 16.65
CA THR A 47 -1.56 -3.74 17.33
C THR A 47 -2.06 -4.19 18.69
N TYR A 48 -2.06 -3.30 19.66
CA TYR A 48 -2.66 -3.59 20.97
C TYR A 48 -4.19 -3.56 20.87
N SER A 49 -4.84 -4.61 21.35
CA SER A 49 -6.29 -4.69 21.47
C SER A 49 -6.69 -4.41 22.92
N LYS A 50 -7.45 -3.33 23.14
CA LYS A 50 -7.94 -2.99 24.48
C LYS A 50 -8.95 -4.01 25.02
N ASN A 51 -9.73 -4.65 24.14
CA ASN A 51 -10.79 -5.58 24.53
C ASN A 51 -10.24 -6.86 25.16
N ILE A 52 -9.15 -7.39 24.59
CA ILE A 52 -8.50 -8.61 25.10
C ILE A 52 -7.21 -8.32 25.87
N LYS A 53 -6.82 -7.04 26.00
CA LYS A 53 -5.63 -6.56 26.71
C LYS A 53 -4.30 -7.19 26.25
N GLU A 54 -4.20 -7.50 24.96
CA GLU A 54 -3.03 -8.16 24.36
C GLU A 54 -2.70 -7.58 22.98
N TYR A 55 -1.48 -7.86 22.52
CA TYR A 55 -1.10 -7.59 21.13
C TYR A 55 -1.68 -8.64 20.21
N VAL A 56 -2.30 -8.19 19.12
CA VAL A 56 -2.91 -9.01 18.08
C VAL A 56 -2.35 -8.66 16.71
N PRO A 57 -2.46 -9.56 15.71
CA PRO A 57 -2.16 -9.21 14.33
C PRO A 57 -2.95 -7.98 13.87
N LEU A 58 -2.29 -7.06 13.15
CA LEU A 58 -2.98 -5.91 12.58
C LEU A 58 -4.00 -6.39 11.54
N ASN A 59 -5.29 -6.17 11.83
CA ASN A 59 -6.38 -6.53 10.93
C ASN A 59 -6.82 -5.35 10.04
N LYS A 60 -7.61 -5.66 9.01
CA LYS A 60 -8.12 -4.68 8.04
C LYS A 60 -8.90 -3.55 8.72
N SER A 61 -9.85 -3.88 9.60
CA SER A 61 -10.67 -2.87 10.29
C SER A 61 -9.81 -1.86 11.07
N THR A 62 -8.83 -2.36 11.82
CA THR A 62 -7.92 -1.52 12.61
C THR A 62 -7.04 -0.63 11.72
N LEU A 63 -6.56 -1.16 10.59
CA LEU A 63 -5.82 -0.36 9.61
C LEU A 63 -6.69 0.75 9.02
N HIS A 64 -7.93 0.46 8.63
CA HIS A 64 -8.87 1.46 8.12
C HIS A 64 -9.11 2.56 9.16
N GLN A 65 -9.39 2.20 10.42
CA GLN A 65 -9.58 3.17 11.49
C GLN A 65 -8.33 4.04 11.74
N LYS A 66 -7.13 3.45 11.71
CA LYS A 66 -5.86 4.21 11.85
C LYS A 66 -5.69 5.22 10.72
N VAL A 67 -5.98 4.84 9.47
CA VAL A 67 -5.92 5.75 8.31
C VAL A 67 -7.00 6.82 8.38
N GLU A 68 -8.21 6.48 8.83
CA GLU A 68 -9.29 7.47 9.00
C GLU A 68 -8.95 8.51 10.07
N ARG A 69 -8.37 8.08 11.20
CA ARG A 69 -7.88 9.02 12.22
C ARG A 69 -6.79 9.93 11.68
N LEU A 70 -5.88 9.40 10.86
CA LEU A 70 -4.86 10.19 10.18
C LEU A 70 -5.49 11.19 9.21
N SER A 71 -6.50 10.76 8.44
CA SER A 71 -7.27 11.60 7.52
C SER A 71 -7.90 12.80 8.25
N LYS A 72 -8.59 12.53 9.36
CA LYS A 72 -9.22 13.55 10.21
C LYS A 72 -8.18 14.51 10.79
N ARG A 73 -7.08 13.99 11.31
CA ARG A 73 -6.00 14.81 11.91
C ARG A 73 -5.32 15.74 10.90
N LEU A 74 -5.16 15.29 9.66
CA LEU A 74 -4.52 16.08 8.61
C LEU A 74 -5.49 17.00 7.88
N GLY A 75 -6.80 16.83 8.05
CA GLY A 75 -7.81 17.54 7.25
C GLY A 75 -7.85 17.10 5.77
N ILE A 76 -7.20 15.99 5.42
CA ILE A 76 -7.09 15.49 4.04
C ILE A 76 -7.86 14.17 3.94
N LYS A 77 -8.77 14.06 2.96
CA LYS A 77 -9.55 12.84 2.72
C LYS A 77 -8.65 11.73 2.16
N ILE A 78 -8.22 10.80 3.02
CA ILE A 78 -7.42 9.64 2.64
C ILE A 78 -8.07 8.35 3.15
N ASN A 79 -7.94 7.28 2.38
CA ASN A 79 -8.30 5.93 2.81
C ASN A 79 -7.32 4.91 2.21
N VAL A 80 -7.31 3.68 2.73
CA VAL A 80 -6.35 2.65 2.31
C VAL A 80 -6.39 2.35 0.81
N HIS A 81 -7.58 2.39 0.20
CA HIS A 81 -7.73 2.19 -1.23
C HIS A 81 -7.21 3.40 -1.99
N GLY A 82 -7.53 4.62 -1.56
CA GLY A 82 -7.01 5.87 -2.13
C GLY A 82 -5.49 5.94 -2.14
N LEU A 83 -4.82 5.52 -1.05
CA LEU A 83 -3.36 5.42 -1.01
C LEU A 83 -2.81 4.43 -2.05
N ARG A 84 -3.48 3.29 -2.21
CA ARG A 84 -3.15 2.31 -3.25
C ARG A 84 -3.40 2.84 -4.67
N ARG A 85 -4.48 3.60 -4.88
CA ARG A 85 -4.73 4.29 -6.16
C ARG A 85 -3.61 5.26 -6.47
N THR A 86 -3.24 6.09 -5.48
CA THR A 86 -2.17 7.09 -5.60
C THR A 86 -0.85 6.44 -5.99
N PHE A 87 -0.49 5.29 -5.40
CA PHE A 87 0.67 4.51 -5.83
C PHE A 87 0.60 4.16 -7.33
N ALA A 88 -0.54 3.62 -7.78
CA ALA A 88 -0.72 3.19 -9.16
C ALA A 88 -0.68 4.38 -10.14
N SER A 89 -1.41 5.45 -9.85
CA SER A 89 -1.49 6.65 -10.70
C SER A 89 -0.13 7.36 -10.78
N ASN A 90 0.58 7.53 -9.66
CA ASN A 90 1.90 8.18 -9.67
C ASN A 90 2.90 7.44 -10.55
N TYR A 91 2.95 6.10 -10.46
CA TYR A 91 3.89 5.33 -11.27
C TYR A 91 3.46 5.23 -12.74
N ALA A 92 2.16 5.21 -13.03
CA ALA A 92 1.67 5.27 -14.39
C ALA A 92 2.00 6.61 -15.05
N ASN A 93 1.76 7.73 -14.35
CA ASN A 93 2.10 9.07 -14.83
C ASN A 93 3.62 9.27 -14.99
N ALA A 94 4.43 8.57 -14.19
CA ALA A 94 5.88 8.51 -14.37
C ALA A 94 6.33 7.55 -15.51
N GLY A 95 5.40 7.10 -16.36
CA GLY A 95 5.68 6.24 -17.52
C GLY A 95 6.10 4.82 -17.17
N LYS A 96 5.86 4.33 -15.94
CA LYS A 96 6.23 2.95 -15.60
C LYS A 96 5.33 1.93 -16.30
N PRO A 97 5.89 0.81 -16.77
CA PRO A 97 5.10 -0.22 -17.45
C PRO A 97 3.93 -0.72 -16.60
N LEU A 98 2.73 -0.74 -17.17
CA LEU A 98 1.49 -1.13 -16.47
C LEU A 98 1.54 -2.56 -15.93
N ASN A 99 2.23 -3.48 -16.61
CA ASN A 99 2.45 -4.84 -16.15
C ASN A 99 3.24 -4.87 -14.82
N MET A 100 4.27 -4.02 -14.66
CA MET A 100 5.04 -3.93 -13.41
C MET A 100 4.19 -3.38 -12.27
N ILE A 101 3.40 -2.33 -12.53
CA ILE A 101 2.47 -1.76 -11.55
C ILE A 101 1.43 -2.81 -11.13
N SER A 102 0.86 -3.53 -12.11
CA SER A 102 -0.12 -4.59 -11.88
C SER A 102 0.43 -5.73 -11.02
N LEU A 103 1.66 -6.17 -11.28
CA LEU A 103 2.36 -7.19 -10.49
C LEU A 103 2.63 -6.72 -9.05
N ALA A 104 3.10 -5.49 -8.87
CA ALA A 104 3.34 -4.92 -7.55
C ALA A 104 2.06 -4.82 -6.71
N LEU A 105 0.95 -4.45 -7.36
CA LEU A 105 -0.36 -4.42 -6.75
C LEU A 105 -0.92 -5.84 -6.51
N GLY A 106 -0.55 -6.80 -7.36
CA GLY A 106 -1.09 -8.15 -7.38
C GLY A 106 -2.52 -8.19 -7.88
N HIS A 107 -2.78 -7.50 -9.00
CA HIS A 107 -4.02 -7.64 -9.74
C HIS A 107 -3.94 -8.87 -10.65
N SER A 108 -5.01 -9.67 -10.66
CA SER A 108 -5.16 -10.82 -11.56
C SER A 108 -5.54 -10.40 -12.98
N ASP A 109 -6.07 -9.19 -13.14
CA ASP A 109 -6.53 -8.64 -14.43
C ASP A 109 -5.98 -7.22 -14.61
N LEU A 110 -5.36 -6.96 -15.77
CA LEU A 110 -4.88 -5.65 -16.21
C LEU A 110 -6.01 -4.62 -16.33
N LYS A 111 -7.26 -5.04 -16.54
CA LYS A 111 -8.45 -4.16 -16.52
C LYS A 111 -8.61 -3.47 -15.16
N THR A 112 -8.24 -4.15 -14.07
CA THR A 112 -8.21 -3.55 -12.73
C THR A 112 -7.13 -2.47 -12.63
N THR A 113 -6.00 -2.64 -13.33
CA THR A 113 -4.90 -1.66 -13.38
C THR A 113 -5.25 -0.45 -14.27
N LYS A 114 -5.97 -0.66 -15.38
CA LYS A 114 -6.54 0.42 -16.21
C LYS A 114 -7.47 1.35 -15.41
N GLY A 115 -8.29 0.81 -14.48
CA GLY A 115 -9.14 1.62 -13.60
C GLY A 115 -8.39 2.51 -12.57
N TYR A 116 -7.06 2.35 -12.43
CA TYR A 116 -6.22 3.23 -11.59
C TYR A 116 -5.44 4.28 -12.40
N LEU A 117 -5.53 4.24 -13.73
CA LEU A 117 -5.14 5.38 -14.55
C LEU A 117 -6.11 6.50 -14.24
N MET A 118 -5.70 7.43 -13.39
CA MET A 118 -6.40 8.70 -13.21
C MET A 118 -5.98 9.61 -14.35
N THR A 119 -6.13 9.16 -15.60
CA THR A 119 -6.01 10.03 -16.76
C THR A 119 -7.31 10.81 -16.80
N THR A 120 -7.24 12.08 -16.42
CA THR A 120 -8.38 12.98 -16.52
C THR A 120 -8.66 13.26 -17.99
N THR A 121 -9.91 13.55 -18.34
CA THR A 121 -10.28 13.94 -19.72
C THR A 121 -9.42 15.10 -20.22
N ASN A 122 -9.02 16.02 -19.34
CA ASN A 122 -8.15 17.15 -19.67
C ASN A 122 -6.71 16.74 -20.01
N GLU A 123 -6.14 15.75 -19.33
CA GLU A 123 -4.79 15.22 -19.65
C GLU A 123 -4.78 14.52 -21.02
N VAL A 124 -5.87 13.83 -21.37
CA VAL A 124 -6.02 13.24 -22.71
C VAL A 124 -6.10 14.33 -23.78
N ILE A 125 -6.92 15.37 -23.56
CA ILE A 125 -7.09 16.49 -24.50
C ILE A 125 -5.77 17.22 -24.73
N GLN A 126 -5.00 17.52 -23.68
CA GLN A 126 -3.72 18.22 -23.80
C GLN A 126 -2.67 17.43 -24.60
N GLU A 127 -2.60 16.11 -24.41
CA GLU A 127 -1.64 15.29 -25.16
C GLU A 127 -2.08 15.08 -26.62
N MET A 128 -3.39 14.97 -26.88
CA MET A 128 -3.91 14.90 -28.26
C MET A 128 -3.72 16.21 -29.04
N GLN A 129 -3.74 17.36 -28.37
CA GLN A 129 -3.44 18.66 -28.99
C GLN A 129 -1.95 18.86 -29.31
N ARG A 130 -1.08 18.01 -28.77
CA ARG A 130 0.38 18.01 -29.01
C ARG A 130 0.80 17.03 -30.10
N TRP A 131 -0.12 16.21 -30.60
CA TRP A 131 0.06 15.39 -31.80
C TRP A 131 -0.14 16.26 -33.05
#